data_AF-A0A966SN36-F1
#
_entry.id   AF-A0A966SN36-F1
#
_cell.length_a   1.000
_cell.length_b   1.000
_cell.length_c   1.000
_cell.angle_alpha   90.00
_cell.angle_beta   90.00
_cell.angle_gamma   90.00
#
_symmetry.space_group_name_H-M   'P 1'
#
loop_
_entity.id
_entity.type
_entity.pdbx_description
1 polymer ?
#
loop_
_entity_poly.entity_id
_entity_poly.type
_entity_poly.pdbx_seq_one_letter_code
_entity_poly.pdbx_strand_id
1 'polypeptide(L)'
;MFSRICRLAALLCLLNSVRAADAPLDLGPVREEHVMIPMRDGQRLSAWLYFPPGKGPWPAIFEQRYADIHGAGSRKAAAKFAEGGFVIALVN
;
A
#
# COMPACT_ATOMS: atom_id res chain seq x y z
N MET A 1 -8.49 -1.38 -44.47
CA MET A 1 -9.21 -1.97 -43.32
C MET A 1 -8.35 -2.08 -42.04
N PHE A 2 -7.02 -2.28 -42.14
CA PHE A 2 -6.10 -2.40 -40.99
C PHE A 2 -5.93 -1.14 -40.12
N SER A 3 -6.07 0.07 -40.68
CA SER A 3 -5.86 1.33 -39.94
C SER A 3 -6.94 1.62 -38.87
N ARG A 4 -8.18 1.15 -39.07
CA ARG A 4 -9.28 1.37 -38.10
C ARG A 4 -9.16 0.45 -36.88
N ILE A 5 -8.64 -0.77 -37.08
CA ILE A 5 -8.40 -1.74 -36.01
C ILE A 5 -7.25 -1.28 -35.10
N CYS A 6 -6.17 -0.73 -35.67
CA CYS A 6 -5.09 -0.15 -34.86
C CYS A 6 -5.53 1.06 -34.03
N ARG A 7 -6.41 1.92 -34.57
CA ARG A 7 -6.93 3.08 -33.82
C ARG A 7 -7.86 2.66 -32.66
N LEU A 8 -8.65 1.61 -32.86
CA LEU A 8 -9.52 1.07 -31.81
C LEU A 8 -8.70 0.39 -30.70
N ALA A 9 -7.65 -0.37 -31.06
CA ALA A 9 -6.75 -1.00 -30.10
C ALA A 9 -5.96 0.04 -29.28
N ALA A 10 -5.47 1.10 -29.90
CA ALA A 10 -4.77 2.19 -29.22
C ALA A 10 -5.67 2.94 -28.21
N LEU A 11 -6.96 3.13 -28.56
CA LEU A 11 -7.93 3.74 -27.65
C LEU A 11 -8.25 2.84 -26.44
N LEU A 12 -8.30 1.52 -26.65
CA LEU A 12 -8.55 0.54 -25.58
C LEU A 12 -7.37 0.43 -24.60
N CYS A 13 -6.13 0.57 -25.09
CA CYS A 13 -4.94 0.61 -24.24
C CYS A 13 -4.86 1.87 -23.37
N LEU A 14 -5.33 3.01 -23.87
CA LEU A 14 -5.34 4.27 -23.12
C LEU A 14 -6.38 4.29 -21.98
N LEU A 15 -7.48 3.54 -22.12
CA LEU A 15 -8.52 3.43 -21.07
C LEU A 15 -8.11 2.55 -19.87
N ASN A 16 -7.18 1.61 -20.06
CA ASN A 16 -6.75 0.67 -19.01
C ASN A 16 -5.61 1.20 -18.13
N SER A 17 -5.15 2.43 -18.34
CA SER A 17 -4.11 3.05 -17.50
C SER A 17 -4.66 3.65 -16.20
N VAL A 18 -5.94 3.41 -15.87
CA VAL A 18 -6.48 3.66 -14.53
C VAL A 18 -5.78 2.68 -13.58
N ARG A 19 -4.77 3.21 -12.89
CA ARG A 19 -4.00 2.56 -11.82
C ARG A 19 -4.90 1.67 -10.96
N ALA A 20 -4.52 0.40 -10.80
CA ALA A 20 -5.02 -0.48 -9.76
C ALA A 20 -4.53 0.04 -8.39
N ALA A 21 -5.15 1.11 -7.90
CA ALA A 21 -5.02 1.53 -6.51
C ALA A 21 -5.91 0.63 -5.66
N ASP A 22 -5.45 0.28 -4.46
CA ASP A 22 -6.29 -0.45 -3.53
C ASP A 22 -7.57 0.33 -3.24
N ALA A 23 -8.66 -0.42 -3.04
CA ALA A 23 -9.90 0.19 -2.60
C ALA A 23 -9.65 0.96 -1.30
N PRO A 24 -10.20 2.19 -1.18
CA PRO A 24 -10.12 2.94 0.06
C PRO A 24 -10.76 2.10 1.18
N LEU A 25 -10.05 1.99 2.29
CA LEU A 25 -10.45 1.19 3.44
C LEU A 25 -10.60 2.12 4.64
N ASP A 26 -11.72 2.02 5.33
CA ASP A 26 -11.92 2.74 6.59
C ASP A 26 -11.11 2.09 7.71
N LEU A 27 -10.14 2.84 8.23
CA LEU A 27 -9.27 2.48 9.35
C LEU A 27 -9.49 3.40 10.56
N GLY A 28 -10.58 4.18 10.55
CA GLY A 28 -10.86 5.19 11.57
C GLY A 28 -9.77 6.26 11.62
N PRO A 29 -9.20 6.57 12.80
CA PRO A 29 -8.19 7.62 12.95
C PRO A 29 -6.77 7.16 12.58
N VAL A 30 -6.57 5.88 12.24
CA VAL A 30 -5.27 5.33 11.88
C VAL A 30 -4.85 5.86 10.51
N ARG A 31 -3.64 6.42 10.43
CA ARG A 31 -3.06 6.85 9.16
C ARG A 31 -2.26 5.71 8.55
N GLU A 32 -2.59 5.36 7.33
CA GLU A 32 -1.88 4.35 6.54
C GLU A 32 -0.99 5.04 5.48
N GLU A 33 0.21 4.51 5.27
CA GLU A 33 1.15 5.00 4.28
C GLU A 33 1.85 3.83 3.58
N HIS A 34 1.90 3.86 2.25
CA HIS A 34 2.68 2.93 1.46
C HIS A 34 3.99 3.59 1.03
N VAL A 35 5.12 3.00 1.40
CA VAL A 35 6.47 3.54 1.14
C VAL A 35 7.36 2.51 0.47
N MET A 36 8.37 2.99 -0.25
CA MET A 36 9.39 2.18 -0.90
C MET A 36 10.76 2.43 -0.26
N ILE A 37 11.16 1.54 0.65
CA ILE A 37 12.37 1.66 1.50
C ILE A 37 13.62 1.35 0.65
N PRO A 38 14.56 2.29 0.50
CA PRO A 38 15.79 2.05 -0.24
C PRO A 38 16.74 1.16 0.58
N MET A 39 17.31 0.14 -0.07
CA MET A 39 18.27 -0.77 0.53
C MET A 39 19.69 -0.52 0.04
N ARG A 40 20.66 -1.05 0.79
CA ARG A 40 22.10 -0.89 0.53
C ARG A 40 22.54 -1.38 -0.85
N ASP A 41 21.80 -2.32 -1.42
CA ASP A 41 22.06 -2.96 -2.72
C ASP A 41 21.35 -2.24 -3.89
N GLY A 42 20.67 -1.13 -3.62
CA GLY A 42 19.90 -0.37 -4.60
C GLY A 42 18.49 -0.90 -4.84
N GLN A 43 18.10 -2.03 -4.24
CA GLN A 43 16.71 -2.49 -4.29
C GLN A 43 15.81 -1.63 -3.39
N ARG A 44 14.50 -1.71 -3.62
CA ARG A 44 13.49 -1.01 -2.82
C ARG A 44 12.46 -2.00 -2.31
N LEU A 45 12.27 -2.06 -1.00
CA LEU A 45 11.25 -2.92 -0.39
C LEU A 45 9.94 -2.16 -0.25
N SER A 46 8.83 -2.86 -0.49
CA SER A 46 7.49 -2.31 -0.33
C SER A 46 7.11 -2.41 1.15
N ALA A 47 6.67 -1.31 1.76
CA ALA A 47 6.25 -1.32 3.15
C ALA A 47 4.96 -0.54 3.36
N TRP A 48 4.05 -1.13 4.12
CA TRP A 48 2.84 -0.48 4.61
C TRP A 48 3.03 -0.11 6.08
N LEU A 49 2.88 1.19 6.36
CA LEU A 49 3.05 1.79 7.67
C LEU A 49 1.69 2.22 8.21
N TYR A 50 1.39 1.88 9.46
CA TYR A 50 0.17 2.30 10.14
C TYR A 50 0.55 3.11 11.38
N PHE A 51 0.07 4.34 11.45
CA PHE A 51 0.39 5.27 12.51
C PHE A 51 -0.83 5.52 13.41
N PRO A 52 -0.67 5.48 14.75
CA PRO A 52 -1.66 6.03 15.67
C PRO A 52 -1.90 7.53 15.41
N PRO A 53 -3.05 8.07 15.84
CA PRO A 53 -3.25 9.51 15.85
C PRO A 53 -2.23 10.20 16.78
N GLY A 54 -1.85 11.43 16.43
CA GLY A 54 -0.92 12.26 17.21
C GLY A 54 0.41 12.52 16.49
N LYS A 55 1.43 12.96 17.25
CA LYS A 55 2.73 13.40 16.70
C LYS A 55 3.91 12.49 17.09
N GLY A 56 3.69 11.48 17.93
CA GLY A 56 4.74 10.60 18.43
C GLY A 56 5.63 11.24 19.52
N PRO A 57 6.76 10.61 19.87
CA PRO A 57 7.28 9.35 19.31
C PRO A 57 6.42 8.14 19.70
N TRP A 58 6.50 7.08 18.91
CA TRP A 58 5.76 5.84 19.16
C TRP A 58 6.71 4.64 19.19
N PRO A 59 6.42 3.60 19.99
CA PRO A 59 7.06 2.31 19.81
C PRO A 59 6.71 1.73 18.44
N ALA A 60 7.66 1.05 17.80
CA ALA A 60 7.50 0.47 16.48
C ALA A 60 7.49 -1.08 16.53
N ILE A 61 6.59 -1.67 15.78
CA ILE A 61 6.53 -3.11 15.48
C ILE A 61 6.93 -3.28 14.02
N PHE A 62 7.84 -4.21 13.75
CA PHE A 62 8.30 -4.55 12.42
C PHE A 62 7.98 -6.01 12.12
N GLU A 63 7.35 -6.27 10.97
CA GLU A 63 7.11 -7.61 10.46
C GLU A 63 7.49 -7.66 8.98
N GLN A 64 8.38 -8.60 8.65
CA GLN A 64 8.68 -8.96 7.26
C GLN A 64 7.77 -10.12 6.85
N ARG A 65 7.05 -9.95 5.75
CA ARG A 65 5.99 -10.85 5.31
C ARG A 65 6.41 -11.63 4.07
N TYR A 66 5.86 -12.82 3.94
CA TYR A 66 6.00 -13.65 2.73
C TYR A 66 4.94 -13.36 1.67
N ALA A 67 3.86 -12.68 2.06
CA ALA A 67 2.70 -12.42 1.23
C ALA A 67 2.22 -10.98 1.41
N ASP A 68 1.46 -10.51 0.42
CA ASP A 68 1.00 -9.14 0.37
C ASP A 68 -0.05 -8.79 1.44
N ILE A 69 -0.19 -7.50 1.75
CA ILE A 69 -1.09 -6.96 2.76
C ILE A 69 -2.35 -6.33 2.16
N HIS A 70 -2.46 -6.16 0.84
CA HIS A 70 -3.59 -5.47 0.20
C HIS A 70 -4.99 -5.93 0.65
N GLY A 71 -5.13 -7.17 1.14
CA GLY A 71 -6.37 -7.69 1.71
C GLY A 71 -6.89 -6.87 2.91
N ALA A 72 -8.17 -6.47 2.85
CA ALA A 72 -8.80 -5.64 3.88
C ALA A 72 -8.70 -6.20 5.31
N GLY A 73 -8.74 -7.52 5.48
CA GLY A 73 -8.57 -8.15 6.80
C GLY A 73 -7.19 -7.91 7.40
N SER A 74 -6.13 -8.04 6.60
CA SER A 74 -4.75 -7.80 7.03
C SER A 74 -4.50 -6.34 7.36
N ARG A 75 -5.02 -5.42 6.55
CA ARG A 75 -4.93 -3.96 6.79
C ARG A 75 -5.66 -3.56 8.08
N LYS A 76 -6.87 -4.09 8.32
CA LYS A 76 -7.61 -3.86 9.58
C LYS A 76 -6.89 -4.45 10.79
N ALA A 77 -6.30 -5.64 10.65
CA ALA A 77 -5.50 -6.24 11.72
C ALA A 77 -4.26 -5.40 12.05
N ALA A 78 -3.57 -4.88 11.04
CA ALA A 78 -2.46 -3.95 11.22
C ALA A 78 -2.89 -2.67 11.94
N ALA A 79 -4.03 -2.08 11.55
CA ALA A 79 -4.59 -0.90 12.20
C ALA A 79 -4.89 -1.12 13.69
N LYS A 80 -5.17 -2.34 14.15
CA LYS A 80 -5.36 -2.63 15.60
C LYS A 80 -4.11 -2.38 16.44
N PHE A 81 -2.91 -2.58 15.89
CA PHE A 81 -1.68 -2.22 16.59
C PHE A 81 -1.52 -0.70 16.69
N ALA A 82 -1.89 0.03 15.62
CA ALA A 82 -1.90 1.48 15.60
C ALA A 82 -2.94 2.07 16.56
N GLU A 83 -4.15 1.50 16.66
CA GLU A 83 -5.11 1.87 17.70
C GLU A 83 -4.54 1.68 19.12
N GLY A 84 -3.69 0.68 19.31
CA GLY A 84 -2.97 0.43 20.57
C GLY A 84 -1.78 1.36 20.86
N GLY A 85 -1.49 2.33 19.97
CA GLY A 85 -0.40 3.30 20.16
C GLY A 85 0.95 2.89 19.58
N PHE A 86 1.00 1.83 18.77
CA PHE A 86 2.22 1.37 18.09
C PHE A 86 2.24 1.80 16.64
N VAL A 87 3.38 2.23 16.11
CA VAL A 87 3.57 2.20 14.66
C VAL A 87 3.82 0.75 14.25
N ILE A 88 3.12 0.24 13.24
CA ILE A 88 3.45 -1.07 12.66
C ILE A 88 3.88 -0.92 11.21
N ALA A 89 5.02 -1.54 10.88
CA ALA A 89 5.60 -1.59 9.55
C ALA A 89 5.56 -3.03 9.02
N LEU A 90 4.85 -3.22 7.91
CA LEU A 90 4.64 -4.51 7.26
C LEU A 90 5.34 -4.49 5.91
N VAL A 91 6.44 -5.23 5.80
CA VAL A 91 7.37 -5.17 4.67
C VAL A 91 7.28 -6.43 3.81
N ASN A 92 7.17 -6.23 2.49
CA ASN A 92 7.22 -7.28 1.47
C ASN A 92 8.50 -7.18 0.63
#